data_AF-A0A952HYR6-F1
#
_entry.id   AF-A0A952HYR6-F1
#
_cell.length_a   1.000
_cell.length_b   1.000
_cell.length_c   1.000
_cell.angle_alpha   90.00
_cell.angle_beta   90.00
_cell.angle_gamma   90.00
#
_symmetry.space_group_name_H-M   'P 1'
#
loop_
_entity.id
_entity.type
_entity.pdbx_description
1 polymer ?
#
loop_
_entity_poly.entity_id
_entity_poly.type
_entity_poly.pdbx_seq_one_letter_code
_entity_poly.pdbx_strand_id
1 'polypeptide(L)'
;AYDKGYYFLKLIEETVGRDNWDVFLNQYFSEKEFQSISTEDFLAYLKENLLDNHPGAEGKLKINKWVYSAGLPENCPVIQSDKFDKVEMEIVKLMDGEKARNLNTDDWTYQQWVHFIRKLSDSVSINQMSELDLAFHFTNTGNNEVLFEWLMLVVKKEYKPAYPKMEKFLKSVGRRKFIAPLYKAMSENPAQVDLAKRIYKQAKPNYHFVAVNTIDTYFSDL
;
A
#
# COMPACT_ATOMS: atom_id res chain seq x y z
N ALA A 1 -3.71 -11.76 -4.04
CA ALA A 1 -3.18 -12.89 -3.26
C ALA A 1 -2.70 -12.43 -1.89
N TYR A 2 -1.67 -11.58 -1.81
CA TYR A 2 -1.06 -11.12 -0.54
C TYR A 2 -2.06 -10.68 0.54
N ASP A 3 -2.78 -9.58 0.35
CA ASP A 3 -3.63 -9.01 1.42
C ASP A 3 -4.81 -9.93 1.77
N LYS A 4 -5.55 -10.40 0.76
CA LYS A 4 -6.70 -11.30 0.98
C LYS A 4 -6.29 -12.62 1.67
N GLY A 5 -5.13 -13.18 1.31
CA GLY A 5 -4.57 -14.36 1.95
C GLY A 5 -4.17 -14.09 3.39
N TYR A 6 -3.49 -12.97 3.66
CA TYR A 6 -3.17 -12.53 5.02
C TYR A 6 -4.42 -12.43 5.90
N TYR A 7 -5.46 -11.73 5.42
CA TYR A 7 -6.72 -11.59 6.17
C TYR A 7 -7.42 -12.92 6.41
N PHE A 8 -7.36 -13.85 5.46
CA PHE A 8 -7.91 -15.19 5.64
C PHE A 8 -7.19 -15.96 6.74
N LEU A 9 -5.84 -15.97 6.71
CA LEU A 9 -5.04 -16.63 7.74
C LEU A 9 -5.21 -15.95 9.11
N LYS A 10 -5.34 -14.61 9.13
CA LYS A 10 -5.64 -13.86 10.36
C LYS A 10 -7.02 -14.21 10.92
N LEU A 11 -8.03 -14.35 10.06
CA LEU A 11 -9.36 -14.80 10.49
C LEU A 11 -9.32 -16.21 11.08
N ILE A 12 -8.51 -17.11 10.52
CA ILE A 12 -8.30 -18.44 11.10
C ILE A 12 -7.70 -18.30 12.50
N GLU A 13 -6.61 -17.55 12.65
CA GLU A 13 -5.97 -17.28 13.95
C GLU A 13 -6.97 -16.72 14.98
N GLU A 14 -7.78 -15.72 14.61
CA GLU A 14 -8.80 -15.13 15.50
C GLU A 14 -9.92 -16.11 15.85
N THR A 15 -10.20 -17.08 14.97
CA THR A 15 -11.26 -18.06 15.18
C THR A 15 -10.83 -19.21 16.08
N VAL A 16 -9.60 -19.71 15.93
CA VAL A 16 -9.10 -20.87 16.69
C VAL A 16 -8.18 -20.51 17.85
N GLY A 17 -7.70 -19.26 17.90
CA GLY A 17 -6.72 -18.78 18.88
C GLY A 17 -5.27 -18.98 18.42
N ARG A 18 -4.38 -18.09 18.88
CA ARG A 18 -2.97 -18.05 18.48
C ARG A 18 -2.22 -19.36 18.78
N ASP A 19 -2.41 -19.92 19.96
CA ASP A 19 -1.69 -21.12 20.38
C ASP A 19 -2.01 -22.33 19.47
N ASN A 20 -3.28 -22.54 19.16
CA ASN A 20 -3.72 -23.61 18.24
C ASN A 20 -3.24 -23.35 16.81
N TRP A 21 -3.25 -22.09 16.38
CA TRP A 21 -2.77 -21.70 15.06
C TRP A 21 -1.27 -21.93 14.91
N ASP A 22 -0.47 -21.62 15.94
CA ASP A 22 0.98 -21.83 15.92
C ASP A 22 1.35 -23.31 15.93
N VAL A 23 0.62 -24.15 16.67
CA VAL A 23 0.78 -25.61 16.61
C VAL A 23 0.51 -26.12 15.18
N PHE A 24 -0.61 -25.72 14.59
CA PHE A 24 -0.95 -26.09 13.21
C PHE A 24 0.10 -25.63 12.20
N LEU A 25 0.56 -24.38 12.27
CA LEU A 25 1.55 -23.84 11.35
C LEU A 25 2.89 -24.59 11.43
N ASN A 26 3.36 -24.89 12.64
CA ASN A 26 4.61 -25.64 12.82
C ASN A 26 4.50 -27.05 12.23
N GLN A 27 3.39 -27.74 12.49
CA GLN A 27 3.14 -29.07 11.92
C GLN A 27 3.05 -29.01 10.39
N TYR A 28 2.26 -28.07 9.86
CA TYR A 28 2.07 -27.88 8.43
C TYR A 28 3.41 -27.63 7.69
N PHE A 29 4.25 -26.71 8.19
CA PHE A 29 5.53 -26.43 7.53
C PHE A 29 6.52 -27.59 7.66
N SER A 30 6.52 -28.31 8.79
CA SER A 30 7.37 -29.48 8.96
C SER A 30 6.99 -30.64 8.05
N GLU A 31 5.69 -30.91 7.87
CA GLU A 31 5.21 -32.04 7.07
C GLU A 31 5.19 -31.76 5.57
N LYS A 32 5.07 -30.49 5.17
CA LYS A 32 5.07 -30.04 3.76
C LYS A 32 6.41 -29.48 3.31
N GLU A 33 7.46 -29.69 4.10
CA GLU A 33 8.82 -29.25 3.75
C GLU A 33 9.24 -29.83 2.39
N PHE A 34 9.81 -28.98 1.53
CA PHE A 34 10.28 -29.30 0.18
C PHE A 34 9.22 -29.93 -0.75
N GLN A 35 7.93 -29.70 -0.48
CA GLN A 35 6.83 -30.18 -1.31
C GLN A 35 6.09 -29.04 -2.00
N SER A 36 5.41 -29.39 -3.09
CA SER A 36 4.41 -28.54 -3.73
C SER A 36 3.03 -28.99 -3.28
N ILE A 37 2.15 -28.03 -3.03
CA ILE A 37 0.76 -28.30 -2.66
C ILE A 37 -0.19 -27.46 -3.51
N SER A 38 -1.40 -27.96 -3.71
CA SER A 38 -2.52 -27.19 -4.24
C SER A 38 -3.31 -26.49 -3.13
N THR A 39 -4.22 -25.62 -3.52
CA THR A 39 -5.19 -25.01 -2.60
C THR A 39 -6.05 -26.08 -1.93
N GLU A 40 -6.51 -27.06 -2.71
CA GLU A 40 -7.37 -28.14 -2.26
C GLU A 40 -6.65 -29.03 -1.24
N ASP A 41 -5.35 -29.30 -1.45
CA ASP A 41 -4.51 -30.02 -0.48
C ASP A 41 -4.41 -29.24 0.85
N PHE A 42 -4.18 -27.92 0.79
CA PHE A 42 -4.15 -27.08 1.98
C PHE A 42 -5.48 -27.09 2.73
N LEU A 43 -6.61 -26.99 2.02
CA LEU A 43 -7.94 -26.97 2.65
C LEU A 43 -8.31 -28.30 3.29
N ALA A 44 -7.97 -29.42 2.65
CA ALA A 44 -8.13 -30.74 3.24
C ALA A 44 -7.28 -30.88 4.52
N TYR A 45 -6.01 -30.47 4.45
CA TYR A 45 -5.09 -30.50 5.59
C TYR A 45 -5.56 -29.61 6.74
N LEU A 46 -6.00 -28.39 6.45
CA LEU A 46 -6.56 -27.44 7.42
C LEU A 46 -7.78 -28.04 8.14
N LYS A 47 -8.66 -28.71 7.39
CA LYS A 47 -9.85 -29.35 7.97
C LYS A 47 -9.46 -30.44 8.96
N GLU A 48 -8.67 -31.40 8.49
CA GLU A 48 -8.26 -32.59 9.26
C GLU A 48 -7.43 -32.23 10.50
N ASN A 49 -6.47 -31.31 10.37
CA ASN A 49 -5.46 -31.06 11.40
C ASN A 49 -5.78 -29.85 12.30
N LEU A 50 -6.86 -29.11 12.02
CA LEU A 50 -7.27 -27.97 12.85
C LEU A 50 -8.78 -27.88 13.04
N LEU A 51 -9.56 -27.80 11.96
CA LEU A 51 -10.98 -27.42 12.08
C LEU A 51 -11.85 -28.53 12.68
N ASP A 52 -11.58 -29.80 12.38
CA ASP A 52 -12.35 -30.92 12.91
C ASP A 52 -12.21 -31.03 14.45
N ASN A 53 -11.12 -30.50 15.01
CA ASN A 53 -10.89 -30.40 16.46
C ASN A 53 -11.48 -29.12 17.09
N HIS A 54 -12.07 -28.22 16.29
CA HIS A 54 -12.63 -26.95 16.73
C HIS A 54 -14.10 -26.79 16.24
N PRO A 55 -15.07 -27.40 16.94
CA PRO A 55 -16.48 -27.38 16.53
C PRO A 55 -17.01 -25.96 16.27
N GLY A 56 -17.60 -25.76 15.09
CA GLY A 56 -18.18 -24.49 14.67
C GLY A 56 -17.21 -23.50 14.01
N ALA A 57 -15.89 -23.78 13.99
CA ALA A 57 -14.91 -22.92 13.32
C ALA A 57 -15.19 -22.82 11.81
N GLU A 58 -15.42 -23.95 11.13
CA GLU A 58 -15.67 -23.99 9.68
C GLU A 58 -16.83 -23.08 9.24
N GLY A 59 -17.93 -23.08 10.02
CA GLY A 59 -19.08 -22.21 9.77
C GLY A 59 -18.76 -20.72 9.92
N LYS A 60 -17.90 -20.35 10.87
CA LYS A 60 -17.47 -18.96 11.09
C LYS A 60 -16.52 -18.46 9.99
N LEU A 61 -15.63 -19.33 9.52
CA LEU A 61 -14.61 -18.98 8.53
C LEU A 61 -15.21 -18.69 7.16
N LYS A 62 -16.29 -19.38 6.77
CA LYS A 62 -16.89 -19.28 5.42
C LYS A 62 -15.84 -19.48 4.31
N ILE A 63 -15.00 -20.51 4.42
CA ILE A 63 -13.80 -20.76 3.60
C ILE A 63 -14.04 -20.57 2.09
N ASN A 64 -15.14 -21.10 1.55
CA ASN A 64 -15.47 -20.98 0.13
C ASN A 64 -15.59 -19.51 -0.34
N LYS A 65 -16.08 -18.60 0.51
CA LYS A 65 -16.15 -17.16 0.19
C LYS A 65 -14.76 -16.53 0.17
N TRP A 66 -13.85 -16.98 1.03
CA TRP A 66 -12.47 -16.50 1.05
C TRP A 66 -11.68 -16.99 -0.15
N VAL A 67 -11.73 -18.28 -0.45
CA VAL A 67 -10.83 -18.88 -1.45
C VAL A 67 -11.34 -18.66 -2.87
N TYR A 68 -12.63 -18.86 -3.12
CA TYR A 68 -13.15 -18.97 -4.50
C TYR A 68 -14.02 -17.79 -4.95
N SER A 69 -14.39 -16.86 -4.06
CA SER A 69 -15.19 -15.67 -4.44
C SER A 69 -14.32 -14.43 -4.65
N ALA A 70 -14.79 -13.49 -5.47
CA ALA A 70 -14.17 -12.18 -5.63
C ALA A 70 -14.41 -11.26 -4.42
N GLY A 71 -13.56 -10.25 -4.24
CA GLY A 71 -13.66 -9.29 -3.14
C GLY A 71 -13.27 -9.83 -1.76
N LEU A 72 -13.41 -8.99 -0.74
CA LEU A 72 -13.24 -9.37 0.67
C LEU A 72 -14.61 -9.80 1.25
N PRO A 73 -14.70 -10.94 1.95
CA PRO A 73 -15.92 -11.33 2.66
C PRO A 73 -16.28 -10.37 3.80
N GLU A 74 -17.56 -10.35 4.18
CA GLU A 74 -18.09 -9.51 5.27
C GLU A 74 -17.46 -9.79 6.64
N ASN A 75 -16.94 -11.01 6.85
CA ASN A 75 -16.24 -11.42 8.06
C ASN A 75 -14.72 -11.16 7.97
N CYS A 76 -14.26 -10.25 7.11
CA CYS A 76 -12.86 -9.83 7.08
C CYS A 76 -12.45 -9.19 8.41
N PRO A 77 -11.34 -9.65 9.04
CA PRO A 77 -10.79 -9.00 10.22
C PRO A 77 -10.51 -7.52 9.97
N VAL A 78 -10.81 -6.69 10.96
CA VAL A 78 -10.52 -5.26 10.93
C VAL A 78 -9.25 -5.01 11.74
N ILE A 79 -8.19 -4.58 11.07
CA ILE A 79 -6.93 -4.23 11.75
C ILE A 79 -7.04 -2.86 12.37
N GLN A 80 -6.71 -2.77 13.65
CA GLN A 80 -6.65 -1.51 14.41
C GLN A 80 -5.19 -1.15 14.69
N SER A 81 -4.89 0.15 14.74
CA SER A 81 -3.55 0.67 14.99
C SER A 81 -3.63 1.97 15.77
N ASP A 82 -3.30 1.91 17.06
CA ASP A 82 -3.27 3.07 17.96
C ASP A 82 -2.32 4.17 17.43
N LYS A 83 -1.24 3.78 16.74
CA LYS A 83 -0.32 4.70 16.08
C LYS A 83 -0.95 5.44 14.91
N PHE A 84 -1.82 4.79 14.15
CA PHE A 84 -2.55 5.45 13.06
C PHE A 84 -3.67 6.32 13.60
N ASP A 85 -4.34 5.92 14.67
CA ASP A 85 -5.32 6.77 15.34
C ASP A 85 -4.68 8.10 15.80
N LYS A 86 -3.46 8.05 16.36
CA LYS A 86 -2.67 9.24 16.70
C LYS A 86 -2.34 10.11 15.49
N VAL A 87 -1.97 9.51 14.36
CA VAL A 87 -1.73 10.23 13.12
C VAL A 87 -3.01 10.94 12.65
N GLU A 88 -4.15 10.24 12.68
CA GLU A 88 -5.43 10.80 12.25
C GLU A 88 -5.89 11.96 13.15
N MET A 89 -5.61 11.91 14.45
CA MET A 89 -5.84 13.07 15.34
C MET A 89 -5.03 14.31 14.92
N GLU A 90 -3.77 14.15 14.52
CA GLU A 90 -2.96 15.28 14.03
C GLU A 90 -3.45 15.81 12.67
N ILE A 91 -4.01 14.94 11.82
CA ILE A 91 -4.66 15.36 10.57
C ILE A 91 -5.88 16.23 10.86
N VAL A 92 -6.72 15.85 11.82
CA VAL A 92 -7.88 16.66 12.21
C VAL A 92 -7.44 18.04 12.67
N LYS A 93 -6.43 18.15 13.55
CA LYS A 93 -5.89 19.44 13.99
C LYS A 93 -5.42 20.31 12.82
N LEU A 94 -4.66 19.71 11.88
CA LEU A 94 -4.19 20.41 10.67
C LEU A 94 -5.37 20.92 9.82
N MET A 95 -6.43 20.13 9.68
CA MET A 95 -7.62 20.51 8.91
C MET A 95 -8.45 21.59 9.61
N ASP A 96 -8.39 21.64 10.94
CA ASP A 96 -9.02 22.68 11.77
C ASP A 96 -8.19 23.98 11.86
N GLY A 97 -7.04 24.05 11.15
CA GLY A 97 -6.24 25.26 11.00
C GLY A 97 -4.99 25.32 11.89
N GLU A 98 -4.62 24.24 12.58
CA GLU A 98 -3.31 24.14 13.22
C GLU A 98 -2.19 24.17 12.19
N LYS A 99 -1.04 24.74 12.56
CA LYS A 99 0.12 24.83 11.68
C LYS A 99 0.84 23.49 11.59
N ALA A 100 1.34 23.14 10.41
CA ALA A 100 2.06 21.89 10.17
C ALA A 100 3.23 21.69 11.15
N ARG A 101 4.00 22.76 11.41
CA ARG A 101 5.15 22.73 12.33
C ARG A 101 4.79 22.47 13.81
N ASN A 102 3.51 22.58 14.17
CA ASN A 102 3.02 22.39 15.54
C ASN A 102 2.44 20.98 15.75
N LEU A 103 2.33 20.16 14.70
CA LEU A 103 1.84 18.79 14.81
C LEU A 103 2.85 17.94 15.59
N ASN A 104 2.34 17.00 16.37
CA ASN A 104 3.19 16.09 17.14
C ASN A 104 3.64 14.89 16.28
N THR A 105 4.81 15.02 15.65
CA THR A 105 5.31 14.05 14.66
C THR A 105 6.66 13.41 14.99
N ASP A 106 7.28 13.74 16.14
CA ASP A 106 8.68 13.41 16.42
C ASP A 106 8.99 11.90 16.42
N ASP A 107 8.05 11.08 16.89
CA ASP A 107 8.21 9.61 16.98
C ASP A 107 7.62 8.84 15.79
N TRP A 108 7.27 9.54 14.71
CA TRP A 108 6.60 8.89 13.59
C TRP A 108 7.56 8.02 12.76
N THR A 109 7.17 6.77 12.57
CA THR A 109 7.83 5.89 11.59
C THR A 109 7.41 6.25 10.16
N TYR A 110 8.12 5.69 9.16
CA TYR A 110 7.76 5.94 7.77
C TYR A 110 6.34 5.46 7.42
N GLN A 111 5.83 4.40 8.08
CA GLN A 111 4.46 3.94 7.85
C GLN A 111 3.43 4.96 8.32
N GLN A 112 3.69 5.66 9.43
CA GLN A 112 2.84 6.75 9.93
C GLN A 112 2.86 7.93 8.96
N TRP A 113 4.02 8.29 8.41
CA TRP A 113 4.13 9.32 7.37
C TRP A 113 3.39 8.95 6.07
N VAL A 114 3.53 7.70 5.61
CA VAL A 114 2.78 7.18 4.46
C VAL A 114 1.27 7.26 4.73
N HIS A 115 0.82 6.84 5.91
CA HIS A 115 -0.59 6.93 6.30
C HIS A 115 -1.10 8.37 6.32
N PHE A 116 -0.32 9.27 6.92
CA PHE A 116 -0.60 10.70 6.97
C PHE A 116 -0.82 11.28 5.57
N ILE A 117 0.14 11.12 4.66
CA ILE A 117 0.05 11.68 3.30
C ILE A 117 -1.15 11.12 2.52
N ARG A 118 -1.41 9.81 2.63
CA ARG A 118 -2.57 9.18 1.95
C ARG A 118 -3.89 9.79 2.41
N LYS A 119 -4.04 10.00 3.71
CA LYS A 119 -5.25 10.58 4.31
C LYS A 119 -5.43 12.07 3.98
N LEU A 120 -4.34 12.81 3.76
CA LEU A 120 -4.41 14.21 3.30
C LEU A 120 -4.92 14.36 1.87
N SER A 121 -4.76 13.34 1.03
CA SER A 121 -4.80 13.50 -0.43
C SER A 121 -6.11 14.01 -1.01
N ASP A 122 -7.22 13.89 -0.29
CA ASP A 122 -8.53 14.37 -0.72
C ASP A 122 -8.79 15.81 -0.26
N SER A 123 -8.47 16.14 0.99
CA SER A 123 -8.88 17.40 1.64
C SER A 123 -7.83 18.53 1.59
N VAL A 124 -6.57 18.22 1.32
CA VAL A 124 -5.48 19.22 1.43
C VAL A 124 -5.49 20.24 0.29
N SER A 125 -5.22 21.50 0.63
CA SER A 125 -5.01 22.61 -0.30
C SER A 125 -3.54 22.76 -0.71
N ILE A 126 -3.27 23.47 -1.82
CA ILE A 126 -1.90 23.77 -2.27
C ILE A 126 -1.12 24.56 -1.20
N ASN A 127 -1.77 25.48 -0.48
CA ASN A 127 -1.13 26.26 0.57
C ASN A 127 -0.71 25.36 1.75
N GLN A 128 -1.59 24.45 2.18
CA GLN A 128 -1.25 23.46 3.20
C GLN A 128 -0.13 22.52 2.72
N MET A 129 -0.13 22.10 1.45
CA MET A 129 0.98 21.33 0.90
C MET A 129 2.31 22.09 0.98
N SER A 130 2.30 23.39 0.68
CA SER A 130 3.50 24.22 0.82
C SER A 130 3.97 24.30 2.26
N GLU A 131 3.06 24.49 3.21
CA GLU A 131 3.38 24.53 4.63
C GLU A 131 3.94 23.18 5.13
N LEU A 132 3.33 22.07 4.72
CA LEU A 132 3.76 20.72 5.04
C LEU A 132 5.14 20.41 4.48
N ASP A 133 5.43 20.80 3.24
CA ASP A 133 6.74 20.58 2.62
C ASP A 133 7.84 21.44 3.27
N LEU A 134 7.49 22.64 3.74
CA LEU A 134 8.39 23.48 4.53
C LEU A 134 8.67 22.88 5.91
N ALA A 135 7.64 22.33 6.58
CA ALA A 135 7.77 21.77 7.92
C ALA A 135 8.46 20.38 7.95
N PHE A 136 8.11 19.50 7.00
CA PHE A 136 8.49 18.08 7.03
C PHE A 136 9.40 17.66 5.88
N HIS A 137 9.70 18.56 4.94
CA HIS A 137 10.64 18.33 3.84
C HIS A 137 10.28 17.11 2.97
N PHE A 138 9.00 16.87 2.72
CA PHE A 138 8.53 15.70 1.96
C PHE A 138 9.12 15.64 0.54
N THR A 139 9.29 16.77 -0.14
CA THR A 139 9.94 16.83 -1.45
C THR A 139 11.41 16.39 -1.36
N ASN A 140 12.10 16.68 -0.27
CA ASN A 140 13.53 16.38 -0.13
C ASN A 140 13.84 15.12 0.69
N THR A 141 12.83 14.39 1.16
CA THR A 141 13.03 13.17 1.92
C THR A 141 13.88 12.13 1.18
N GLY A 142 14.69 11.39 1.94
CA GLY A 142 15.48 10.26 1.45
C GLY A 142 14.71 8.94 1.44
N ASN A 143 13.54 8.88 2.08
CA ASN A 143 12.73 7.67 2.12
C ASN A 143 11.82 7.60 0.87
N ASN A 144 12.09 6.66 -0.02
CA ASN A 144 11.35 6.52 -1.28
C ASN A 144 9.87 6.15 -1.10
N GLU A 145 9.47 5.49 -0.01
CA GLU A 145 8.05 5.19 0.24
C GLU A 145 7.30 6.47 0.62
N VAL A 146 7.87 7.32 1.47
CA VAL A 146 7.29 8.63 1.83
C VAL A 146 7.29 9.57 0.62
N LEU A 147 8.40 9.64 -0.11
CA LEU A 147 8.52 10.47 -1.31
C LEU A 147 7.50 10.05 -2.36
N PHE A 148 7.31 8.75 -2.58
CA PHE A 148 6.33 8.26 -3.55
C PHE A 148 4.91 8.73 -3.22
N GLU A 149 4.46 8.57 -1.98
CA GLU A 149 3.12 9.03 -1.57
C GLU A 149 2.99 10.56 -1.72
N TRP A 150 4.03 11.30 -1.36
CA TRP A 150 4.07 12.75 -1.57
C TRP A 150 3.96 13.10 -3.06
N LEU A 151 4.72 12.43 -3.93
CA LEU A 151 4.68 12.69 -5.37
C LEU A 151 3.33 12.31 -6.00
N MET A 152 2.64 11.28 -5.50
CA MET A 152 1.27 10.98 -5.93
C MET A 152 0.33 12.16 -5.60
N LEU A 153 0.49 12.76 -4.43
CA LEU A 153 -0.26 13.95 -4.04
C LEU A 153 0.12 15.18 -4.88
N VAL A 154 1.42 15.36 -5.17
CA VAL A 154 1.93 16.41 -6.08
C VAL A 154 1.27 16.35 -7.44
N VAL A 155 1.16 15.15 -8.04
CA VAL A 155 0.49 14.95 -9.33
C VAL A 155 -0.98 15.30 -9.21
N LYS A 156 -1.67 14.84 -8.15
CA LYS A 156 -3.11 15.07 -7.95
C LYS A 156 -3.46 16.54 -7.73
N LYS A 157 -2.64 17.29 -7.00
CA LYS A 157 -2.90 18.70 -6.61
C LYS A 157 -2.10 19.70 -7.45
N GLU A 158 -1.33 19.23 -8.43
CA GLU A 158 -0.46 20.03 -9.29
C GLU A 158 0.51 20.93 -8.52
N TYR A 159 1.13 20.39 -7.46
CA TYR A 159 2.08 21.12 -6.62
C TYR A 159 3.43 21.31 -7.33
N LYS A 160 3.48 22.31 -8.22
CA LYS A 160 4.62 22.61 -9.11
C LYS A 160 5.99 22.72 -8.43
N PRO A 161 6.14 23.23 -7.19
CA PRO A 161 7.46 23.29 -6.54
C PRO A 161 8.17 21.93 -6.44
N ALA A 162 7.43 20.82 -6.38
CA ALA A 162 7.99 19.48 -6.29
C ALA A 162 8.27 18.81 -7.66
N TYR A 163 7.91 19.43 -8.79
CA TYR A 163 8.09 18.84 -10.12
C TYR A 163 9.55 18.52 -10.47
N PRO A 164 10.55 19.37 -10.16
CA PRO A 164 11.95 19.03 -10.42
C PRO A 164 12.41 17.78 -9.67
N LYS A 165 11.95 17.60 -8.42
CA LYS A 165 12.22 16.38 -7.65
C LYS A 165 11.50 15.18 -8.27
N MET A 166 10.24 15.32 -8.66
CA MET A 166 9.46 14.27 -9.31
C MET A 166 10.17 13.74 -10.57
N GLU A 167 10.65 14.64 -11.43
CA GLU A 167 11.42 14.27 -12.63
C GLU A 167 12.71 13.53 -12.27
N LYS A 168 13.47 14.03 -11.29
CA LYS A 168 14.69 13.35 -10.82
C LYS A 168 14.37 11.96 -10.26
N PHE A 169 13.31 11.83 -9.49
CA PHE A 169 12.88 10.56 -8.91
C PHE A 169 12.55 9.54 -10.01
N LEU A 170 11.70 9.91 -10.97
CA LEU A 170 11.34 9.06 -12.10
C LEU A 170 12.58 8.68 -12.94
N LYS A 171 13.54 9.58 -13.15
CA LYS A 171 14.76 9.26 -13.91
C LYS A 171 15.76 8.37 -13.16
N SER A 172 15.66 8.28 -11.82
CA SER A 172 16.64 7.58 -10.98
C SER A 172 16.15 6.24 -10.45
N VAL A 173 14.84 6.01 -10.37
CA VAL A 173 14.25 4.81 -9.78
C VAL A 173 13.55 3.97 -10.86
N GLY A 174 13.91 2.69 -10.97
CA GLY A 174 13.28 1.75 -11.91
C GLY A 174 12.21 0.82 -11.31
N ARG A 175 11.93 0.91 -10.00
CA ARG A 175 11.00 -0.01 -9.31
C ARG A 175 9.57 0.27 -9.74
N ARG A 176 8.96 -0.68 -10.47
CA ARG A 176 7.61 -0.56 -11.03
C ARG A 176 6.53 -0.12 -10.02
N LYS A 177 6.63 -0.54 -8.75
CA LYS A 177 5.73 -0.12 -7.65
C LYS A 177 5.59 1.41 -7.56
N PHE A 178 6.66 2.15 -7.84
CA PHE A 178 6.66 3.61 -7.73
C PHE A 178 6.37 4.28 -9.07
N ILE A 179 7.07 3.88 -10.12
CA ILE A 179 7.02 4.59 -11.40
C ILE A 179 5.72 4.35 -12.17
N ALA A 180 5.13 3.16 -12.11
CA ALA A 180 3.92 2.87 -12.89
C ALA A 180 2.70 3.68 -12.39
N PRO A 181 2.39 3.73 -11.07
CA PRO A 181 1.29 4.57 -10.59
C PRO A 181 1.50 6.06 -10.87
N LEU A 182 2.73 6.58 -10.74
CA LEU A 182 3.03 7.98 -11.04
C LEU A 182 2.80 8.31 -12.51
N TYR A 183 3.36 7.52 -13.44
CA TYR A 183 3.14 7.76 -14.86
C TYR A 183 1.69 7.64 -15.25
N LYS A 184 0.95 6.67 -14.69
CA LYS A 184 -0.49 6.52 -14.92
C LYS A 184 -1.25 7.78 -14.47
N ALA A 185 -1.00 8.25 -13.25
CA ALA A 185 -1.66 9.44 -12.73
C ALA A 185 -1.34 10.69 -13.56
N MET A 186 -0.08 10.83 -14.02
CA MET A 186 0.31 11.94 -14.89
C MET A 186 -0.27 11.82 -16.31
N SER A 187 -0.41 10.62 -16.87
CA SER A 187 -0.99 10.42 -18.20
C SER A 187 -2.50 10.70 -18.22
N GLU A 188 -3.17 10.47 -17.09
CA GLU A 188 -4.60 10.77 -16.90
C GLU A 188 -4.86 12.26 -16.63
N ASN A 189 -3.82 13.06 -16.34
CA ASN A 189 -3.92 14.51 -16.17
C ASN A 189 -3.49 15.26 -17.46
N PRO A 190 -4.40 15.95 -18.17
CA PRO A 190 -4.07 16.71 -19.39
C PRO A 190 -2.98 17.77 -19.21
N ALA A 191 -2.85 18.38 -18.03
CA ALA A 191 -1.82 19.38 -17.74
C ALA A 191 -0.41 18.77 -17.58
N GLN A 192 -0.31 17.43 -17.44
CA GLN A 192 0.94 16.73 -17.12
C GLN A 192 1.33 15.66 -18.13
N VAL A 193 0.45 15.30 -19.07
CA VAL A 193 0.72 14.24 -20.05
C VAL A 193 2.00 14.50 -20.87
N ASP A 194 2.23 15.73 -21.32
CA ASP A 194 3.43 16.08 -22.09
C ASP A 194 4.70 16.05 -21.23
N LEU A 195 4.58 16.47 -19.97
CA LEU A 195 5.65 16.36 -18.98
C LEU A 195 6.01 14.89 -18.74
N ALA A 196 5.02 14.02 -18.55
CA ALA A 196 5.22 12.59 -18.36
C ALA A 196 5.89 11.94 -19.58
N LYS A 197 5.40 12.21 -20.79
CA LYS A 197 6.00 11.72 -22.05
C LYS A 197 7.47 12.13 -22.16
N ARG A 198 7.79 13.40 -21.88
CA ARG A 198 9.16 13.93 -21.90
C ARG A 198 10.07 13.20 -20.91
N ILE A 199 9.63 13.07 -19.65
CA ILE A 199 10.42 12.41 -18.60
C ILE A 199 10.62 10.94 -18.95
N TYR A 200 9.56 10.25 -19.36
CA TYR A 200 9.60 8.84 -19.69
C TYR A 200 10.54 8.56 -20.87
N LYS A 201 10.51 9.37 -21.93
CA LYS A 201 11.47 9.24 -23.05
C LYS A 201 12.93 9.26 -22.60
N GLN A 202 13.25 10.03 -21.57
CA GLN A 202 14.60 10.10 -21.00
C GLN A 202 14.91 8.94 -20.03
N ALA A 203 13.92 8.47 -19.27
CA ALA A 203 14.09 7.44 -18.26
C ALA A 203 14.00 6.00 -18.84
N LYS A 204 13.23 5.81 -19.92
CA LYS A 204 12.92 4.51 -20.55
C LYS A 204 14.16 3.63 -20.80
N PRO A 205 15.31 4.14 -21.30
CA PRO A 205 16.51 3.32 -21.51
C PRO A 205 17.06 2.66 -20.24
N ASN A 206 16.78 3.23 -19.06
CA ASN A 206 17.27 2.73 -17.78
C ASN A 206 16.29 1.79 -17.08
N TYR A 207 15.08 1.61 -17.63
CA TYR A 207 14.07 0.76 -17.02
C TYR A 207 14.18 -0.68 -17.49
N HIS A 208 13.89 -1.60 -16.57
CA HIS A 208 13.71 -3.00 -16.91
C HIS A 208 12.50 -3.17 -17.85
N PHE A 209 12.60 -4.09 -18.82
CA PHE A 209 11.59 -4.33 -19.87
C PHE A 209 10.16 -4.51 -19.32
N VAL A 210 10.01 -5.20 -18.18
CA VAL A 210 8.70 -5.38 -17.52
C VAL A 210 8.05 -4.05 -17.09
N ALA A 211 8.85 -3.07 -16.64
CA ALA A 211 8.35 -1.74 -16.31
C ALA A 211 7.99 -0.97 -17.57
N VAL A 212 8.84 -1.04 -18.61
CA VAL A 212 8.60 -0.43 -19.93
C VAL A 212 7.27 -0.92 -20.51
N ASN A 213 7.05 -2.23 -20.60
CA ASN A 213 5.81 -2.79 -21.12
C ASN A 213 4.58 -2.33 -20.34
N THR A 214 4.72 -2.09 -19.03
CA THR A 214 3.61 -1.59 -18.21
C THR A 214 3.32 -0.13 -18.54
N ILE A 215 4.37 0.71 -18.60
CA ILE A 215 4.24 2.16 -18.78
C ILE A 215 3.86 2.52 -20.23
N ASP A 216 4.33 1.76 -21.22
CA ASP A 216 3.96 1.96 -22.63
C ASP A 216 2.44 1.86 -22.83
N THR A 217 1.71 1.09 -22.01
CA THR A 217 0.24 1.02 -22.10
C THR A 217 -0.49 2.29 -21.68
N TYR A 218 0.19 3.23 -21.01
CA TYR A 218 -0.40 4.48 -20.54
C TYR A 218 -0.33 5.60 -21.58
N PHE A 219 0.42 5.41 -22.67
CA PHE A 219 0.59 6.41 -23.72
C PHE A 219 0.32 5.77 -25.07
N SER A 220 -0.70 6.24 -25.80
CA SER A 220 -1.08 5.68 -27.10
C SER A 220 -0.08 5.95 -28.23
N ASP A 221 0.81 6.95 -28.07
CA ASP A 221 1.59 7.54 -29.18
C ASP A 221 3.11 7.64 -28.89
N LEU A 222 3.66 6.71 -28.09
CA LEU A 222 5.09 6.71 -27.72
C LEU A 222 5.95 5.69 -28.45
#